data_AF-A0A380Z4Z9-F1
#
_entry.id   AF-A0A380Z4Z9-F1
#
_cell.length_a   1.000
_cell.length_b   1.000
_cell.length_c   1.000
_cell.angle_alpha   90.00
_cell.angle_beta   90.00
_cell.angle_gamma   90.00
#
_symmetry.space_group_name_H-M   'P 1'
#
loop_
_entity.id
_entity.type
_entity.pdbx_description
1 polymer ?
#
loop_
_entity_poly.entity_id
_entity_poly.type
_entity_poly.pdbx_seq_one_letter_code
_entity_poly.pdbx_strand_id
1 'polypeptide(L)'
;MTDTKIKAQGAKGDDAIAPQVQINATTNEWEISTDGGKNWKSTGIKATGEKGDRGDAVFAENGVDYTSDPDNVIFTLADGKTKLTVPRTKILSVKFKDGCDIFSVTSVSNTIDIEFIGLTTENYKALVAELRSEDGTTDIEIVPRAENKDVEIKEPVFTDGKCTGTTVKINKKGINGEKAVLKVTLIDNNGQEISVSRIVKFFGAGALDEAAQNGGSFILSDDIILEKPVEVAKGKELVLDLNGKTISNF
;
A
#
# COMPACT_ATOMS: atom_id res chain seq x y z
N MET A 1 -59.55 84.12 59.78
CA MET A 1 -59.51 82.68 60.06
C MET A 1 -58.19 82.14 59.50
N THR A 2 -57.38 81.50 60.31
CA THR A 2 -56.11 80.86 59.89
C THR A 2 -56.40 79.42 59.50
N ASP A 3 -56.16 79.08 58.24
CA ASP A 3 -56.30 77.72 57.70
C ASP A 3 -55.07 76.87 58.08
N THR A 4 -55.25 75.96 59.04
CA THR A 4 -54.21 75.05 59.51
C THR A 4 -54.20 73.79 58.65
N LYS A 5 -53.50 73.85 57.51
CA LYS A 5 -53.35 72.68 56.63
C LYS A 5 -52.41 71.64 57.24
N ILE A 6 -52.98 70.58 57.82
CA ILE A 6 -52.21 69.36 58.15
C ILE A 6 -51.93 68.63 56.83
N LYS A 7 -50.65 68.51 56.45
CA LYS A 7 -50.22 67.60 55.37
C LYS A 7 -49.78 66.28 56.01
N ALA A 8 -50.58 65.24 55.84
CA ALA A 8 -50.15 63.87 56.10
C ALA A 8 -49.46 63.34 54.84
N GLN A 9 -48.15 63.10 54.90
CA GLN A 9 -47.41 62.45 53.83
C GLN A 9 -47.10 61.02 54.27
N GLY A 10 -47.61 60.03 53.53
CA GLY A 10 -47.39 58.61 53.82
C GLY A 10 -45.91 58.24 53.71
N ALA A 11 -45.49 57.20 54.43
CA ALA A 11 -44.13 56.68 54.33
C ALA A 11 -43.81 56.28 52.88
N LYS A 12 -42.55 56.48 52.48
CA LYS A 12 -42.06 56.02 51.17
C LYS A 12 -42.25 54.50 51.09
N GLY A 13 -42.85 54.02 49.99
CA GLY A 13 -42.92 52.59 49.71
C GLY A 13 -41.54 51.97 49.47
N ASP A 14 -41.43 50.66 49.61
CA ASP A 14 -40.18 49.93 49.40
C ASP A 14 -39.67 50.07 47.96
N ASP A 15 -38.35 50.02 47.79
CA ASP A 15 -37.73 50.10 46.48
C ASP A 15 -38.03 48.82 45.67
N ALA A 16 -38.40 49.00 44.40
CA ALA A 16 -38.72 47.88 43.51
C ALA A 16 -37.46 47.10 43.10
N ILE A 17 -37.57 45.78 42.98
CA ILE A 17 -36.51 44.90 42.47
C ILE A 17 -36.79 44.57 40.99
N ALA A 18 -35.79 44.77 40.13
CA ALA A 18 -35.90 44.42 38.71
C ALA A 18 -35.83 42.89 38.51
N PRO A 19 -36.69 42.30 37.67
CA PRO A 19 -36.58 40.88 37.32
C PRO A 19 -35.27 40.56 36.60
N GLN A 20 -34.76 39.34 36.79
CA GLN A 20 -33.57 38.80 36.15
C GLN A 20 -33.91 37.54 35.34
N VAL A 21 -33.09 37.24 34.32
CA VAL A 21 -33.27 36.09 33.42
C VAL A 21 -31.95 35.34 33.30
N GLN A 22 -32.00 34.00 33.31
CA GLN A 22 -30.84 33.13 33.08
C GLN A 22 -31.22 31.88 32.28
N ILE A 23 -30.22 31.09 31.88
CA ILE A 23 -30.39 29.74 31.36
C ILE A 23 -29.95 28.75 32.45
N ASN A 24 -30.82 27.82 32.81
CA ASN A 24 -30.48 26.74 33.72
C ASN A 24 -29.49 25.78 33.04
N ALA A 25 -28.29 25.64 33.59
CA ALA A 25 -27.23 24.82 32.99
C ALA A 25 -27.53 23.31 32.97
N THR A 26 -28.48 22.84 33.78
CA THR A 26 -28.86 21.42 33.84
C THR A 26 -30.03 21.12 32.91
N THR A 27 -31.07 21.95 32.93
CA THR A 27 -32.28 21.72 32.13
C THR A 27 -32.25 22.41 30.77
N ASN A 28 -31.30 23.31 30.53
CA ASN A 28 -31.25 24.22 29.37
C ASN A 28 -32.55 25.01 29.19
N GLU A 29 -33.24 25.38 30.27
CA GLU A 29 -34.45 26.20 30.21
C GLU A 29 -34.17 27.63 30.62
N TRP A 30 -34.89 28.58 30.03
CA TRP A 30 -34.90 29.95 30.52
C TRP A 30 -35.61 30.03 31.86
N GLU A 31 -35.02 30.71 32.83
CA GLU A 31 -35.60 30.94 34.16
C GLU A 31 -35.69 32.44 34.46
N ILE A 32 -36.72 32.84 35.20
CA ILE A 32 -36.95 34.21 35.64
C ILE A 32 -36.89 34.27 37.17
N SER A 33 -36.21 35.28 37.70
CA SER A 33 -36.20 35.64 39.12
C SER A 33 -36.82 37.02 39.32
N THR A 34 -37.72 37.14 40.30
CA THR A 34 -38.37 38.42 40.66
C THR A 34 -37.90 38.96 42.02
N ASP A 35 -36.91 38.32 42.64
CA ASP A 35 -36.43 38.61 43.99
C ASP A 35 -34.91 38.89 44.05
N GLY A 36 -34.35 39.32 42.91
CA GLY A 36 -32.94 39.68 42.80
C GLY A 36 -32.00 38.47 42.75
N GLY A 37 -32.47 37.36 42.16
CA GLY A 37 -31.67 36.17 41.91
C GLY A 37 -31.67 35.13 43.03
N LYS A 38 -32.52 35.28 44.06
CA LYS A 38 -32.58 34.33 45.19
C LYS A 38 -33.38 33.08 44.85
N ASN A 39 -34.50 33.24 44.14
CA ASN A 39 -35.30 32.14 43.63
C ASN A 39 -35.50 32.28 42.12
N TRP A 40 -35.48 31.14 41.43
CA TRP A 40 -35.62 31.04 39.97
C TRP A 40 -36.82 30.18 39.62
N LYS A 41 -37.64 30.65 38.69
CA LYS A 41 -38.77 29.89 38.14
C LYS A 41 -38.53 29.61 36.67
N SER A 42 -38.54 28.33 36.29
CA SER A 42 -38.48 27.94 34.89
C SER A 42 -39.67 28.48 34.11
N THR A 43 -39.39 28.94 32.90
CA THR A 43 -40.39 29.32 31.90
C THR A 43 -40.94 28.12 31.14
N GLY A 44 -40.32 26.94 31.27
CA GLY A 44 -40.59 25.75 30.45
C GLY A 44 -40.07 25.85 29.00
N ILE A 45 -39.40 26.95 28.63
CA ILE A 45 -38.86 27.16 27.29
C ILE A 45 -37.40 26.76 27.27
N LYS A 46 -37.04 25.80 26.40
CA LYS A 46 -35.64 25.44 26.16
C LYS A 46 -34.89 26.62 25.52
N ALA A 47 -33.69 26.89 26.01
CA ALA A 47 -32.75 27.85 25.44
C ALA A 47 -31.98 27.29 24.22
N THR A 48 -32.28 26.06 23.82
CA THR A 48 -31.79 25.44 22.60
C THR A 48 -32.94 25.34 21.59
N GLY A 49 -32.76 25.90 20.39
CA GLY A 49 -33.70 25.69 19.29
C GLY A 49 -33.62 24.27 18.74
N GLU A 50 -34.58 23.90 17.88
CA GLU A 50 -34.50 22.67 17.11
C GLU A 50 -33.21 22.66 16.27
N LYS A 51 -32.63 21.47 16.07
CA LYS A 51 -31.54 21.31 15.11
C LYS A 51 -32.07 21.73 13.74
N GLY A 52 -31.47 22.75 13.14
CA GLY A 52 -31.85 23.20 11.80
C GLY A 52 -31.73 22.09 10.77
N ASP A 53 -32.45 22.24 9.66
CA ASP A 53 -32.44 21.26 8.58
C ASP A 53 -31.02 21.00 8.08
N ARG A 54 -30.73 19.74 7.76
CA ARG A 54 -29.52 19.40 7.04
C ARG A 54 -29.63 20.05 5.66
N GLY A 55 -28.66 20.90 5.31
CA GLY A 55 -28.62 21.51 3.97
C GLY A 55 -28.59 20.47 2.85
N ASP A 56 -28.95 20.91 1.64
CA ASP A 56 -29.04 20.05 0.46
C ASP A 56 -27.75 19.24 0.24
N ALA A 57 -27.91 17.99 -0.20
CA ALA A 57 -26.78 17.16 -0.58
C ALA A 57 -26.01 17.82 -1.75
N VAL A 58 -24.68 17.75 -1.71
CA VAL A 58 -23.84 18.26 -2.81
C VAL A 58 -23.82 17.29 -4.00
N PHE A 59 -23.92 15.99 -3.73
CA PHE A 59 -23.89 14.91 -4.72
C PHE A 59 -25.28 14.29 -4.89
N ALA A 60 -25.57 13.81 -6.10
CA ALA A 60 -26.75 13.00 -6.36
C ALA A 60 -26.68 11.68 -5.56
N GLU A 61 -27.83 11.09 -5.28
CA GLU A 61 -27.91 9.73 -4.75
C GLU A 61 -27.20 8.76 -5.69
N ASN A 62 -26.28 7.94 -5.17
CA ASN A 62 -25.38 7.09 -5.96
C ASN A 62 -24.57 7.85 -7.03
N GLY A 63 -24.30 9.14 -6.82
CA GLY A 63 -23.64 10.00 -7.79
C GLY A 63 -22.14 9.71 -8.01
N VAL A 64 -21.55 8.71 -7.36
CA VAL A 64 -20.12 8.38 -7.52
C VAL A 64 -19.97 7.15 -8.39
N ASP A 65 -19.49 7.34 -9.62
CA ASP A 65 -19.14 6.26 -10.54
C ASP A 65 -17.63 6.06 -10.57
N TYR A 66 -17.19 4.90 -10.12
CA TYR A 66 -15.79 4.51 -10.04
C TYR A 66 -15.53 3.20 -10.80
N THR A 67 -16.49 2.77 -11.64
CA THR A 67 -16.50 1.44 -12.28
C THR A 67 -16.68 1.50 -13.79
N SER A 68 -17.41 2.50 -14.32
CA SER A 68 -17.67 2.61 -15.75
C SER A 68 -16.43 3.00 -16.54
N ASP A 69 -15.53 3.77 -15.92
CA ASP A 69 -14.32 4.30 -16.51
C ASP A 69 -13.11 3.90 -15.64
N PRO A 70 -12.18 3.06 -16.14
CA PRO A 70 -11.01 2.64 -15.39
C PRO A 70 -10.00 3.77 -15.14
N ASP A 71 -10.07 4.85 -15.92
CA ASP A 71 -9.14 5.97 -15.88
C ASP A 71 -9.67 7.14 -15.07
N ASN A 72 -10.94 7.12 -14.66
CA ASN A 72 -11.56 8.24 -13.97
C ASN A 72 -12.45 7.79 -12.78
N VAL A 73 -12.76 8.75 -11.91
CA VAL A 73 -13.90 8.68 -10.99
C VAL A 73 -14.80 9.86 -11.33
N ILE A 74 -16.08 9.60 -11.54
CA ILE A 74 -17.05 10.60 -11.97
C ILE A 74 -18.02 10.85 -10.82
N PHE A 75 -18.07 12.10 -10.35
CA PHE A 75 -19.01 12.55 -9.33
C PHE A 75 -20.13 13.36 -9.99
N THR A 76 -21.37 12.94 -9.82
CA THR A 76 -22.56 13.66 -10.27
C THR A 76 -23.09 14.52 -9.13
N LEU A 77 -23.18 15.84 -9.35
CA LEU A 77 -23.73 16.76 -8.37
C LEU A 77 -25.24 16.54 -8.20
N ALA A 78 -25.81 17.09 -7.12
CA ALA A 78 -27.22 16.90 -6.78
C ALA A 78 -28.22 17.43 -7.83
N ASP A 79 -27.78 18.25 -8.78
CA ASP A 79 -28.59 18.66 -9.94
C ASP A 79 -28.82 17.52 -10.95
N GLY A 80 -28.15 16.36 -10.78
CA GLY A 80 -28.22 15.20 -11.65
C GLY A 80 -27.58 15.40 -13.04
N LYS A 81 -26.95 16.56 -13.29
CA LYS A 81 -26.47 16.97 -14.61
C LYS A 81 -24.99 17.29 -14.60
N THR A 82 -24.52 18.01 -13.59
CA THR A 82 -23.14 18.43 -13.50
C THR A 82 -22.28 17.26 -13.05
N LYS A 83 -21.22 16.98 -13.82
CA LYS A 83 -20.27 15.91 -13.55
C LYS A 83 -18.89 16.50 -13.26
N LEU A 84 -18.33 16.16 -12.12
CA LEU A 84 -16.93 16.40 -11.78
C LEU A 84 -16.15 15.10 -12.04
N THR A 85 -15.24 15.14 -13.01
CA THR A 85 -14.41 13.98 -13.37
C THR A 85 -13.02 14.15 -12.77
N VAL A 86 -12.60 13.17 -11.97
CA VAL A 86 -11.28 13.11 -11.38
C VAL A 86 -10.49 11.98 -12.05
N PRO A 87 -9.39 12.28 -12.76
CA PRO A 87 -8.57 11.24 -13.34
C PRO A 87 -7.88 10.41 -12.26
N ARG A 88 -7.83 9.10 -12.48
CA ARG A 88 -7.05 8.15 -11.71
C ARG A 88 -5.63 8.14 -12.25
N THR A 89 -4.67 8.08 -11.35
CA THR A 89 -3.30 7.73 -11.73
C THR A 89 -3.29 6.27 -12.18
N LYS A 90 -3.01 6.00 -13.46
CA LYS A 90 -2.73 4.64 -13.93
C LYS A 90 -1.44 4.18 -13.26
N ILE A 91 -1.52 3.17 -12.40
CA ILE A 91 -0.33 2.59 -11.78
C ILE A 91 0.28 1.63 -12.80
N LEU A 92 1.31 2.08 -13.50
CA LEU A 92 2.21 1.19 -14.24
C LEU A 92 3.27 0.67 -13.27
N SER A 93 3.44 -0.64 -13.17
CA SER A 93 4.49 -1.23 -12.32
C SER A 93 5.01 -2.56 -12.86
N VAL A 94 6.24 -2.89 -12.49
CA VAL A 94 6.90 -4.19 -12.72
C VAL A 94 7.27 -4.80 -11.37
N LYS A 95 7.07 -6.11 -11.19
CA LYS A 95 7.31 -6.83 -9.93
C LYS A 95 7.80 -8.25 -10.20
N PHE A 96 8.54 -8.81 -9.25
CA PHE A 96 8.76 -10.25 -9.18
C PHE A 96 7.52 -10.91 -8.57
N LYS A 97 6.98 -11.93 -9.24
CA LYS A 97 5.72 -12.59 -8.83
C LYS A 97 5.83 -13.31 -7.49
N ASP A 98 7.03 -13.83 -7.18
CA ASP A 98 7.39 -14.49 -5.92
C ASP A 98 7.88 -13.51 -4.84
N GLY A 99 7.96 -12.20 -5.14
CA GLY A 99 8.44 -11.16 -4.23
C GLY A 99 9.93 -10.85 -4.36
N CYS A 100 10.44 -10.02 -3.44
CA CYS A 100 11.79 -9.43 -3.52
C CYS A 100 12.82 -10.10 -2.61
N ASP A 101 12.50 -11.27 -2.05
CA ASP A 101 13.46 -12.06 -1.28
C ASP A 101 14.62 -12.55 -2.17
N ILE A 102 15.69 -13.03 -1.53
CA ILE A 102 16.85 -13.59 -2.25
C ILE A 102 16.41 -14.81 -3.05
N PHE A 103 16.80 -14.85 -4.32
CA PHE A 103 16.57 -16.01 -5.18
C PHE A 103 17.80 -16.89 -5.30
N SER A 104 17.65 -18.17 -4.98
CA SER A 104 18.67 -19.18 -5.19
C SER A 104 18.69 -19.62 -6.66
N VAL A 105 19.80 -19.35 -7.34
CA VAL A 105 20.04 -19.82 -8.71
C VAL A 105 20.71 -21.20 -8.65
N THR A 106 20.05 -22.20 -9.23
CA THR A 106 20.54 -23.58 -9.39
C THR A 106 20.36 -24.06 -10.83
N SER A 107 20.86 -25.25 -11.18
CA SER A 107 20.66 -25.86 -12.50
C SER A 107 19.19 -26.07 -12.90
N VAL A 108 18.29 -26.21 -11.93
CA VAL A 108 16.85 -26.45 -12.15
C VAL A 108 15.95 -25.30 -11.68
N SER A 109 16.47 -24.38 -10.85
CA SER A 109 15.79 -23.18 -10.37
C SER A 109 16.55 -21.95 -10.83
N ASN A 110 16.27 -21.51 -12.04
CA ASN A 110 16.94 -20.35 -12.64
C ASN A 110 16.01 -19.41 -13.43
N THR A 111 14.70 -19.62 -13.33
CA THR A 111 13.68 -18.82 -14.01
C THR A 111 12.83 -18.08 -12.99
N ILE A 112 12.56 -16.81 -13.24
CA ILE A 112 11.84 -15.89 -12.36
C ILE A 112 10.68 -15.29 -13.12
N ASP A 113 9.47 -15.47 -12.58
CA ASP A 113 8.25 -14.87 -13.14
C ASP A 113 8.18 -13.38 -12.82
N ILE A 114 7.90 -12.57 -13.84
CA ILE A 114 7.70 -11.13 -13.74
C ILE A 114 6.21 -10.82 -13.97
N GLU A 115 5.66 -10.02 -13.07
CA GLU A 115 4.28 -9.53 -13.11
C GLU A 115 4.26 -8.02 -13.39
N PHE A 116 3.23 -7.56 -14.10
CA PHE A 116 3.02 -6.16 -14.40
C PHE A 116 1.61 -5.71 -13.97
N ILE A 117 1.51 -4.46 -13.55
CA ILE A 117 0.22 -3.79 -13.34
C ILE A 117 0.13 -2.66 -14.34
N GLY A 118 -1.01 -2.55 -15.06
CA GLY A 118 -1.26 -1.45 -15.99
C GLY A 118 -0.47 -1.51 -17.32
N LEU A 119 0.33 -2.55 -17.55
CA LEU A 119 1.04 -2.75 -18.81
C LEU A 119 0.09 -3.28 -19.90
N THR A 120 0.14 -2.64 -21.06
CA THR A 120 -0.65 -2.90 -22.26
C THR A 120 0.26 -2.88 -23.48
N THR A 121 -0.22 -3.36 -24.63
CA THR A 121 0.53 -3.26 -25.89
C THR A 121 0.77 -1.81 -26.32
N GLU A 122 -0.09 -0.88 -25.91
CA GLU A 122 -0.02 0.54 -26.30
C GLU A 122 1.00 1.35 -25.49
N ASN A 123 1.39 0.89 -24.30
CA ASN A 123 2.36 1.56 -23.45
C ASN A 123 3.67 0.77 -23.26
N TYR A 124 3.81 -0.40 -23.89
CA TYR A 124 5.04 -1.18 -23.87
C TYR A 124 6.01 -0.73 -24.97
N LYS A 125 7.25 -0.36 -24.59
CA LYS A 125 8.33 -0.07 -25.54
C LYS A 125 9.44 -1.10 -25.51
N ALA A 126 9.98 -1.39 -24.34
CA ALA A 126 11.07 -2.34 -24.15
C ALA A 126 11.09 -2.88 -22.72
N LEU A 127 11.76 -4.02 -22.55
CA LEU A 127 12.06 -4.61 -21.26
C LEU A 127 13.54 -4.97 -21.18
N VAL A 128 14.19 -4.56 -20.10
CA VAL A 128 15.63 -4.75 -19.89
C VAL A 128 15.84 -5.61 -18.65
N ALA A 129 16.64 -6.66 -18.76
CA ALA A 129 17.20 -7.37 -17.63
C ALA A 129 18.69 -7.05 -17.51
N GLU A 130 19.13 -6.65 -16.33
CA GLU A 130 20.53 -6.42 -15.99
C GLU A 130 20.91 -7.34 -14.82
N LEU A 131 21.94 -8.17 -15.00
CA LEU A 131 22.53 -8.98 -13.95
C LEU A 131 23.90 -8.41 -13.62
N ARG A 132 24.07 -7.89 -12.40
CA ARG A 132 25.30 -7.25 -11.93
C ARG A 132 25.97 -8.12 -10.88
N SER A 133 27.12 -8.68 -11.20
CA SER A 133 27.88 -9.56 -10.32
C SER A 133 28.76 -8.77 -9.34
N GLU A 134 29.19 -9.40 -8.26
CA GLU A 134 30.08 -8.79 -7.25
C GLU A 134 31.45 -8.37 -7.81
N ASP A 135 31.93 -9.03 -8.87
CA ASP A 135 33.18 -8.70 -9.55
C ASP A 135 33.09 -7.44 -10.45
N GLY A 136 31.91 -6.81 -10.50
CA GLY A 136 31.64 -5.62 -11.33
C GLY A 136 31.24 -5.94 -12.76
N THR A 137 31.22 -7.21 -13.18
CA THR A 137 30.68 -7.62 -14.49
C THR A 137 29.18 -7.37 -14.54
N THR A 138 28.71 -6.92 -15.70
CA THR A 138 27.30 -6.66 -15.95
C THR A 138 26.86 -7.32 -17.24
N ASP A 139 25.94 -8.27 -17.12
CA ASP A 139 25.28 -8.93 -18.23
C ASP A 139 23.93 -8.25 -18.47
N ILE A 140 23.67 -7.80 -19.69
CA ILE A 140 22.45 -7.07 -20.05
C ILE A 140 21.76 -7.79 -21.18
N GLU A 141 20.46 -8.01 -21.02
CA GLU A 141 19.54 -8.43 -22.09
C GLU A 141 18.45 -7.38 -22.27
N ILE A 142 18.13 -7.06 -23.52
CA ILE A 142 17.09 -6.09 -23.87
C ILE A 142 16.17 -6.75 -24.86
N VAL A 143 14.90 -6.90 -24.52
CA VAL A 143 13.88 -7.33 -25.47
C VAL A 143 13.28 -6.10 -26.15
N PRO A 144 13.19 -6.07 -27.50
CA PRO A 144 13.23 -7.22 -28.44
C PRO A 144 14.56 -7.50 -29.17
N ARG A 145 15.73 -7.19 -28.59
CA ARG A 145 17.06 -7.40 -29.20
C ARG A 145 17.69 -8.74 -28.77
N ALA A 146 18.74 -9.15 -29.50
CA ALA A 146 19.44 -10.43 -29.46
C ALA A 146 19.96 -10.91 -28.09
N GLU A 147 19.99 -12.24 -27.99
CA GLU A 147 20.20 -13.13 -26.84
C GLU A 147 21.57 -13.00 -26.15
N ASN A 148 21.58 -12.44 -24.94
CA ASN A 148 22.63 -12.63 -23.95
C ASN A 148 22.57 -14.06 -23.38
N LYS A 149 23.73 -14.71 -23.30
CA LYS A 149 23.84 -16.12 -22.87
C LYS A 149 23.76 -16.32 -21.38
N ASP A 150 23.95 -15.27 -20.58
CA ASP A 150 24.02 -15.31 -19.12
C ASP A 150 22.73 -14.83 -18.45
N VAL A 151 21.98 -13.94 -19.09
CA VAL A 151 20.64 -13.51 -18.68
C VAL A 151 19.73 -13.41 -19.90
N GLU A 152 18.54 -13.98 -19.81
CA GLU A 152 17.55 -14.00 -20.90
C GLU A 152 16.22 -13.48 -20.35
N ILE A 153 15.62 -12.49 -21.00
CA ILE A 153 14.27 -12.02 -20.67
C ILE A 153 13.38 -12.23 -21.88
N LYS A 154 12.12 -12.61 -21.67
CA LYS A 154 11.15 -12.81 -22.75
C LYS A 154 10.27 -11.60 -22.97
N GLU A 155 9.70 -11.48 -24.16
CA GLU A 155 8.63 -10.52 -24.43
C GLU A 155 7.45 -10.73 -23.47
N PRO A 156 6.86 -9.65 -22.92
CA PRO A 156 5.61 -9.73 -22.20
C PRO A 156 4.51 -10.35 -23.05
N VAL A 157 3.75 -11.26 -22.46
CA VAL A 157 2.62 -11.92 -23.13
C VAL A 157 1.35 -11.13 -22.89
N PHE A 158 0.70 -10.70 -23.96
CA PHE A 158 -0.55 -9.95 -23.89
C PHE A 158 -1.75 -10.82 -24.27
N THR A 159 -2.81 -10.80 -23.46
CA THR A 159 -4.09 -11.45 -23.73
C THR A 159 -5.19 -10.41 -23.51
N ASP A 160 -6.05 -10.22 -24.49
CA ASP A 160 -7.11 -9.19 -24.48
C ASP A 160 -6.59 -7.77 -24.14
N GLY A 161 -5.40 -7.42 -24.66
CA GLY A 161 -4.75 -6.12 -24.43
C GLY A 161 -4.12 -5.94 -23.04
N LYS A 162 -4.21 -6.94 -22.15
CA LYS A 162 -3.59 -6.94 -20.82
C LYS A 162 -2.36 -7.83 -20.76
N CYS A 163 -1.31 -7.38 -20.08
CA CYS A 163 -0.13 -8.21 -19.85
C CYS A 163 -0.44 -9.33 -18.83
N THR A 164 -0.08 -10.56 -19.16
CA THR A 164 -0.20 -11.76 -18.30
C THR A 164 1.10 -12.11 -17.59
N GLY A 165 2.20 -11.42 -17.95
CA GLY A 165 3.52 -11.57 -17.34
C GLY A 165 4.62 -11.84 -18.36
N THR A 166 5.83 -12.08 -17.85
CA THR A 166 6.96 -12.62 -18.60
C THR A 166 7.89 -13.40 -17.65
N THR A 167 9.00 -13.89 -18.15
CA THR A 167 10.04 -14.55 -17.36
C THR A 167 11.41 -13.97 -17.64
N VAL A 168 12.23 -13.90 -16.59
CA VAL A 168 13.69 -13.76 -16.69
C VAL A 168 14.33 -15.10 -16.34
N LYS A 169 15.26 -15.57 -17.18
CA LYS A 169 16.07 -16.76 -16.95
C LYS A 169 17.52 -16.35 -16.75
N ILE A 170 18.16 -16.88 -15.71
CA ILE A 170 19.57 -16.69 -15.41
C ILE A 170 20.31 -17.95 -15.86
N ASN A 171 21.14 -17.80 -16.87
CA ASN A 171 21.94 -18.88 -17.44
C ASN A 171 23.40 -18.83 -16.96
N LYS A 172 23.82 -17.69 -16.37
CA LYS A 172 25.14 -17.48 -15.80
C LYS A 172 25.48 -18.58 -14.79
N LYS A 173 26.67 -19.17 -14.93
CA LYS A 173 27.23 -20.09 -13.93
C LYS A 173 28.03 -19.29 -12.91
N GLY A 174 27.46 -19.07 -11.73
CA GLY A 174 28.17 -18.47 -10.61
C GLY A 174 28.88 -19.49 -9.73
N ILE A 175 29.75 -18.99 -8.85
CA ILE A 175 30.43 -19.77 -7.82
C ILE A 175 29.50 -19.93 -6.61
N ASN A 176 29.60 -21.03 -5.87
CA ASN A 176 28.79 -21.23 -4.67
C ASN A 176 28.96 -20.08 -3.65
N GLY A 177 27.85 -19.44 -3.31
CA GLY A 177 27.79 -18.31 -2.38
C GLY A 177 27.90 -16.94 -3.04
N GLU A 178 28.28 -16.86 -4.32
CA GLU A 178 28.35 -15.61 -5.08
C GLU A 178 26.97 -14.96 -5.16
N LYS A 179 26.92 -13.63 -5.06
CA LYS A 179 25.68 -12.88 -5.23
C LYS A 179 25.76 -11.97 -6.44
N ALA A 180 24.60 -11.70 -7.02
CA ALA A 180 24.41 -10.68 -8.03
C ALA A 180 23.12 -9.90 -7.77
N VAL A 181 23.02 -8.72 -8.35
CA VAL A 181 21.78 -7.93 -8.39
C VAL A 181 21.13 -8.18 -9.75
N LEU A 182 19.93 -8.74 -9.75
CA LEU A 182 19.06 -8.72 -10.92
C LEU A 182 18.21 -7.46 -10.87
N LYS A 183 18.26 -6.63 -11.90
CA LYS A 183 17.39 -5.48 -12.12
C LYS A 183 16.59 -5.69 -13.39
N VAL A 184 15.26 -5.54 -13.31
CA VAL A 184 14.36 -5.55 -14.46
C VAL A 184 13.80 -4.14 -14.63
N THR A 185 13.94 -3.57 -15.82
CA THR A 185 13.47 -2.21 -16.16
C THR A 185 12.49 -2.28 -17.31
N LEU A 186 11.25 -1.86 -17.05
CA LEU A 186 10.24 -1.58 -18.05
C LEU A 186 10.44 -0.16 -18.58
N ILE A 187 10.44 -0.02 -19.90
CA ILE A 187 10.46 1.27 -20.59
C ILE A 187 9.14 1.44 -21.32
N ASP A 188 8.44 2.55 -21.07
CA ASP A 188 7.20 2.89 -21.76
C ASP A 188 7.45 3.64 -23.09
N ASN A 189 6.39 3.88 -23.86
CA ASN A 189 6.49 4.60 -25.14
C ASN A 189 6.90 6.07 -25.03
N ASN A 190 6.85 6.66 -23.83
CA ASN A 190 7.32 8.00 -23.53
C ASN A 190 8.78 8.01 -23.04
N GLY A 191 9.40 6.84 -22.91
CA GLY A 191 10.74 6.68 -22.34
C GLY A 191 10.77 6.71 -20.80
N GLN A 192 9.63 6.60 -20.13
CA GLN A 192 9.58 6.44 -18.68
C GLN A 192 10.12 5.07 -18.29
N GLU A 193 11.05 5.05 -17.32
CA GLU A 193 11.61 3.83 -16.76
C GLU A 193 10.95 3.47 -15.42
N ILE A 194 10.55 2.22 -15.28
CA ILE A 194 10.02 1.65 -14.04
C ILE A 194 10.79 0.36 -13.78
N SER A 195 11.41 0.24 -12.61
CA SER A 195 12.29 -0.89 -12.33
C SER A 195 12.00 -1.59 -11.01
N VAL A 196 12.37 -2.87 -10.96
CA VAL A 196 12.40 -3.70 -9.76
C VAL A 196 13.74 -4.42 -9.70
N SER A 197 14.28 -4.61 -8.50
CA SER A 197 15.57 -5.27 -8.30
C SER A 197 15.50 -6.26 -7.15
N ARG A 198 16.26 -7.36 -7.27
CA ARG A 198 16.45 -8.32 -6.18
C ARG A 198 17.85 -8.90 -6.19
N ILE A 199 18.23 -9.47 -5.05
CA ILE A 199 19.47 -10.23 -4.92
C ILE A 199 19.24 -11.65 -5.42
N VAL A 200 20.17 -12.15 -6.22
CA VAL A 200 20.27 -13.56 -6.57
C VAL A 200 21.54 -14.13 -5.96
N LYS A 201 21.47 -15.37 -5.47
CA LYS A 201 22.61 -16.09 -4.89
C LYS A 201 22.84 -17.36 -5.70
N PHE A 202 24.06 -17.54 -6.19
CA PHE A 202 24.45 -18.72 -6.93
C PHE A 202 24.86 -19.82 -5.97
N PHE A 203 24.34 -21.01 -6.24
CA PHE A 203 24.81 -22.25 -5.63
C PHE A 203 25.39 -23.02 -6.80
N GLY A 204 26.74 -23.04 -6.88
CA GLY A 204 27.47 -23.54 -8.04
C GLY A 204 27.10 -24.99 -8.40
N ALA A 205 27.73 -25.55 -9.43
CA ALA A 205 27.38 -26.87 -9.98
C ALA A 205 27.66 -28.09 -9.06
N GLY A 206 27.90 -27.87 -7.77
CA GLY A 206 28.08 -28.94 -6.78
C GLY A 206 26.75 -29.64 -6.53
N ALA A 207 26.67 -30.93 -6.85
CA ALA A 207 25.42 -31.69 -6.77
C ALA A 207 24.81 -31.74 -5.34
N LEU A 208 25.65 -31.64 -4.30
CA LEU A 208 25.20 -31.54 -2.90
C LEU A 208 24.54 -30.18 -2.60
N ASP A 209 25.15 -29.07 -3.04
CA ASP A 209 24.59 -27.73 -2.88
C ASP A 209 23.28 -27.58 -3.68
N GLU A 210 23.22 -28.13 -4.89
CA GLU A 210 22.00 -28.15 -5.69
C GLU A 210 20.89 -28.95 -5.01
N ALA A 211 21.21 -30.15 -4.49
CA ALA A 211 20.23 -30.97 -3.76
C ALA A 211 19.72 -30.23 -2.50
N ALA A 212 20.58 -29.51 -1.80
CA ALA A 212 20.21 -28.73 -0.61
C ALA A 212 19.22 -27.59 -0.93
N GLN A 213 19.39 -26.94 -2.07
CA GLN A 213 18.53 -25.83 -2.48
C GLN A 213 17.22 -26.29 -3.11
N ASN A 214 17.23 -27.38 -3.87
CA ASN A 214 16.02 -27.89 -4.51
C ASN A 214 15.14 -28.72 -3.54
N GLY A 215 15.77 -29.30 -2.51
CA GLY A 215 15.21 -30.34 -1.65
C GLY A 215 15.31 -31.72 -2.30
N GLY A 216 15.29 -32.77 -1.47
CA GLY A 216 15.34 -34.17 -1.94
C GLY A 216 16.40 -35.00 -1.24
N SER A 217 16.91 -36.03 -1.90
CA SER A 217 17.95 -36.91 -1.37
C SER A 217 19.25 -36.83 -2.16
N PHE A 218 20.40 -36.84 -1.48
CA PHE A 218 21.71 -36.92 -2.10
C PHE A 218 22.50 -38.12 -1.55
N ILE A 219 23.10 -38.92 -2.43
CA ILE A 219 23.92 -40.08 -2.07
C ILE A 219 25.38 -39.75 -2.32
N LEU A 220 26.23 -39.92 -1.31
CA LEU A 220 27.66 -39.69 -1.45
C LEU A 220 28.30 -40.74 -2.37
N SER A 221 29.07 -40.26 -3.37
CA SER A 221 29.95 -41.11 -4.18
C SER A 221 31.31 -41.33 -3.51
N ASP A 222 31.78 -40.33 -2.77
CA ASP A 222 33.14 -40.24 -2.21
C ASP A 222 33.13 -39.57 -0.83
N ASP A 223 34.25 -39.65 -0.12
CA ASP A 223 34.45 -38.88 1.11
C ASP A 223 34.54 -37.38 0.76
N ILE A 224 33.86 -36.55 1.54
CA ILE A 224 33.78 -35.09 1.29
C ILE A 224 34.33 -34.33 2.49
N ILE A 225 35.11 -33.29 2.22
CA ILE A 225 35.50 -32.27 3.20
C ILE A 225 34.70 -31.01 2.91
N LEU A 226 33.88 -30.58 3.87
CA LEU A 226 33.12 -29.34 3.78
C LEU A 226 33.97 -28.16 4.24
N GLU A 227 34.32 -27.27 3.31
CA GLU A 227 34.97 -26.00 3.64
C GLU A 227 33.98 -24.98 4.23
N LYS A 228 32.68 -25.14 3.94
CA LYS A 228 31.60 -24.29 4.41
C LYS A 228 30.37 -25.14 4.73
N PRO A 229 29.48 -24.71 5.65
CA PRO A 229 28.22 -25.38 5.88
C PRO A 229 27.36 -25.45 4.61
N VAL A 230 26.70 -26.59 4.41
CA VAL A 230 25.67 -26.73 3.36
C VAL A 230 24.42 -25.99 3.82
N GLU A 231 24.00 -24.99 3.06
CA GLU A 231 22.76 -24.25 3.32
C GLU A 231 21.57 -24.97 2.68
N VAL A 232 20.54 -25.28 3.46
CA VAL A 232 19.27 -25.84 2.95
C VAL A 232 18.27 -24.70 2.78
N ALA A 233 17.64 -24.62 1.61
CA ALA A 233 16.67 -23.58 1.31
C ALA A 233 15.47 -23.62 2.27
N LYS A 234 14.91 -22.46 2.60
CA LYS A 234 13.76 -22.36 3.51
C LYS A 234 12.59 -23.20 3.00
N GLY A 235 12.04 -24.04 3.88
CA GLY A 235 10.91 -24.92 3.54
C GLY A 235 11.30 -26.13 2.68
N LYS A 236 12.60 -26.39 2.50
CA LYS A 236 13.12 -27.60 1.85
C LYS A 236 13.74 -28.54 2.89
N GLU A 237 13.81 -29.80 2.53
CA GLU A 237 14.46 -30.86 3.29
C GLU A 237 15.50 -31.54 2.39
N LEU A 238 16.70 -31.76 2.93
CA LEU A 238 17.76 -32.54 2.30
C LEU A 238 17.99 -33.82 3.11
N VAL A 239 17.76 -34.96 2.47
CA VAL A 239 18.09 -36.28 3.01
C VAL A 239 19.46 -36.69 2.49
N LEU A 240 20.41 -36.90 3.38
CA LEU A 240 21.78 -37.26 3.00
C LEU A 240 22.05 -38.74 3.29
N ASP A 241 22.35 -39.49 2.24
CA ASP A 241 22.80 -40.88 2.35
C ASP A 241 24.33 -40.92 2.23
N LEU A 242 24.99 -41.32 3.31
CA LEU A 242 26.43 -41.39 3.36
C LEU A 242 27.00 -42.54 2.51
N ASN A 243 26.23 -43.58 2.19
CA ASN A 243 26.69 -44.71 1.35
C ASN A 243 28.04 -45.31 1.82
N GLY A 244 28.24 -45.38 3.14
CA GLY A 244 29.50 -45.84 3.74
C GLY A 244 30.70 -44.89 3.59
N LYS A 245 30.48 -43.67 3.10
CA LYS A 245 31.47 -42.57 3.02
C LYS A 245 31.41 -41.67 4.25
N THR A 246 32.39 -40.80 4.36
CA THR A 246 32.55 -39.86 5.47
C THR A 246 32.39 -38.42 5.02
N ILE A 247 31.82 -37.62 5.91
CA ILE A 247 31.81 -36.17 5.82
C ILE A 247 32.66 -35.65 6.96
N SER A 248 33.62 -34.81 6.62
CA SER A 248 34.42 -34.07 7.59
C SER A 248 34.31 -32.58 7.30
N ASN A 249 34.55 -31.75 8.30
CA ASN A 249 34.72 -30.31 8.13
C ASN A 249 36.17 -29.94 8.47
N PHE A 250 36.63 -28.83 7.89
CA PHE A 250 37.79 -28.13 8.44
C PHE A 250 37.44 -27.43 9.76
#